data_AF-A0A1Y3MSE8-F1
#
_entry.id   AF-A0A1Y3MSE8-F1
#
_cell.length_a   1.000
_cell.length_b   1.000
_cell.length_c   1.000
_cell.angle_alpha   90.00
_cell.angle_beta   90.00
_cell.angle_gamma   90.00
#
_symmetry.space_group_name_H-M   'P 1'
#
loop_
_entity.id
_entity.type
_entity.pdbx_description
1 polymer ?
#
loop_
_entity_poly.entity_id
_entity_poly.type
_entity_poly.pdbx_seq_one_letter_code
_entity_poly.pdbx_strand_id
1 'polypeptide(L)'
;AQVSFKRLDEFFILPEAEDYINYGNGRKKEEAIEVVNGCFEWQGSDNPAINNINLSIKHGQHAIIIGDFASCSTLIAAITGQIRLVSGDIDINGSIGYIPQEPWIINGTIQDNIVFGQPFDQERYEKIIELCLLSRDISIFPQGDKTELTDRGANLSPSQRQKISIARCLYNEADLILIEDSFRYEK
;
A
#
# COMPACT_ATOMS: atom_id res chain seq x y z
N ALA A 1 10.58 22.28 -30.43
CA ALA A 1 10.76 22.98 -29.14
C ALA A 1 9.44 23.56 -28.62
N GLN A 2 8.80 24.52 -29.31
CA GLN A 2 7.56 25.19 -28.84
C GLN A 2 6.38 24.24 -28.51
N VAL A 3 6.14 23.22 -29.33
CA VAL A 3 5.07 22.23 -29.07
C VAL A 3 5.35 21.40 -27.80
N SER A 4 6.62 21.08 -27.55
CA SER A 4 7.03 20.34 -26.34
C SER A 4 6.92 21.21 -25.09
N PHE A 5 7.32 22.49 -25.16
CA PHE A 5 7.16 23.43 -24.05
C PHE A 5 5.70 23.61 -23.67
N LYS A 6 4.81 23.81 -24.64
CA LYS A 6 3.37 23.95 -24.38
C LYS A 6 2.78 22.73 -23.64
N ARG A 7 3.19 21.51 -24.02
CA ARG A 7 2.73 20.28 -23.35
C ARG A 7 3.25 20.16 -21.91
N LEU A 8 4.49 20.59 -21.67
CA LEU A 8 5.06 20.62 -20.32
C LEU A 8 4.34 21.67 -19.47
N ASP A 9 4.11 22.86 -20.02
CA ASP A 9 3.36 23.92 -19.33
C ASP A 9 1.95 23.45 -18.98
N GLU A 10 1.23 22.82 -19.92
CA GLU A 10 -0.09 22.22 -19.70
C GLU A 10 -0.07 21.11 -18.63
N PHE A 11 1.00 20.32 -18.55
CA PHE A 11 1.16 19.28 -17.54
C PHE A 11 1.43 19.87 -16.15
N PHE A 12 2.31 20.87 -16.05
CA PHE A 12 2.67 21.48 -14.76
C PHE A 12 1.56 22.30 -14.12
N ILE A 13 0.53 22.69 -14.87
CA ILE A 13 -0.65 23.40 -14.34
C ILE A 13 -1.81 22.46 -13.98
N LEU A 14 -1.64 21.15 -14.13
CA LEU A 14 -2.66 20.20 -13.69
C LEU A 14 -2.84 20.29 -12.16
N PRO A 15 -4.08 20.17 -11.65
CA PRO A 15 -4.32 20.12 -10.21
C PRO A 15 -3.54 18.97 -9.55
N GLU A 16 -2.91 19.25 -8.43
CA GLU A 16 -2.34 18.22 -7.57
C GLU A 16 -3.46 17.48 -6.82
N ALA A 17 -3.20 16.23 -6.44
CA ALA A 17 -4.11 15.52 -5.54
C ALA A 17 -4.08 16.18 -4.16
N GLU A 18 -5.26 16.54 -3.64
CA GLU A 18 -5.39 17.06 -2.27
C GLU A 18 -5.18 15.92 -1.27
N ASP A 19 -4.23 16.09 -0.35
CA ASP A 19 -4.09 15.21 0.81
C ASP A 19 -5.12 15.60 1.87
N TYR A 20 -6.24 14.88 1.89
CA TYR A 20 -7.34 15.11 2.82
C TYR A 20 -7.19 14.33 4.13
N ILE A 21 -6.18 13.48 4.24
CA ILE A 21 -6.02 12.61 5.41
C ILE A 21 -5.40 13.43 6.54
N ASN A 22 -6.10 13.51 7.66
CA ASN A 22 -5.54 14.09 8.87
C ASN A 22 -4.59 13.07 9.51
N TYR A 23 -3.29 13.22 9.26
CA TYR A 23 -2.28 12.47 9.99
C TYR A 23 -2.18 13.05 11.40
N GLY A 24 -2.64 12.32 12.40
CA GLY A 24 -2.73 12.84 13.76
C GLY A 24 -1.42 13.49 14.21
N ASN A 25 -1.52 14.75 14.64
CA ASN A 25 -0.39 15.63 14.98
C ASN A 25 0.41 15.19 16.23
N GLY A 26 0.85 13.93 16.31
CA GLY A 26 1.66 13.38 17.42
C GLY A 26 0.90 13.18 18.73
N ARG A 27 -0.43 13.35 18.76
CA ARG A 27 -1.26 12.98 19.91
C ARG A 27 -1.61 11.50 19.79
N LYS A 28 -1.28 10.70 20.82
CA LYS A 28 -1.73 9.31 20.93
C LYS A 28 -3.26 9.28 21.06
N LYS A 29 -3.96 9.22 19.93
CA LYS A 29 -5.36 8.82 19.88
C LYS A 29 -5.44 7.31 20.13
N GLU A 30 -6.58 6.86 20.64
CA GLU A 30 -6.85 5.42 20.82
C GLU A 30 -7.11 4.74 19.47
N GLU A 31 -7.76 5.46 18.56
CA GLU A 31 -8.08 5.05 17.20
C GLU A 31 -6.87 5.21 16.28
N ALA A 32 -6.53 4.17 15.54
CA ALA A 32 -5.51 4.19 14.51
C ALA A 32 -6.09 4.66 13.16
N ILE A 33 -7.36 4.31 12.88
CA ILE A 33 -8.12 4.81 11.73
C ILE A 33 -9.49 5.23 12.24
N GLU A 34 -9.89 6.47 11.97
CA GLU A 34 -11.21 7.01 12.29
C GLU A 34 -11.77 7.72 11.05
N VAL A 35 -12.98 7.33 10.63
CA VAL A 35 -13.72 7.96 9.53
C VAL A 35 -15.08 8.37 10.08
N VAL A 36 -15.46 9.64 9.90
CA VAL A 36 -16.73 10.20 10.38
C VAL A 36 -17.50 10.77 9.20
N ASN A 37 -18.67 10.18 8.92
CA ASN A 37 -19.57 10.57 7.82
C ASN A 37 -18.85 10.74 6.47
N GLY A 38 -17.87 9.89 6.18
CA GLY A 38 -17.05 9.98 4.98
C GLY A 38 -17.83 9.68 3.71
N CYS A 39 -17.74 10.57 2.72
CA CYS A 39 -18.21 10.34 1.35
C CYS A 39 -17.01 10.45 0.41
N PHE A 40 -16.78 9.42 -0.41
CA PHE A 40 -15.60 9.34 -1.26
C PHE A 40 -15.95 9.12 -2.72
N GLU A 41 -15.18 9.74 -3.61
CA GLU A 41 -15.46 9.82 -5.05
C GLU A 41 -14.20 9.63 -5.90
N TRP A 42 -14.33 8.83 -6.96
CA TRP A 42 -13.29 8.70 -7.99
C TRP A 42 -13.22 9.96 -8.84
N GLN A 43 -12.00 10.38 -9.20
CA GLN A 43 -11.82 11.55 -10.06
C GLN A 43 -12.58 11.41 -11.39
N GLY A 44 -13.43 12.39 -11.70
CA GLY A 44 -14.23 12.41 -12.93
C GLY A 44 -15.53 11.61 -12.86
N SER A 45 -15.92 11.09 -11.68
CA SER A 45 -17.27 10.60 -11.43
C SER A 45 -18.24 11.76 -11.15
N ASP A 46 -19.54 11.54 -11.35
CA ASP A 46 -20.59 12.47 -10.92
C ASP A 46 -21.22 12.07 -9.57
N ASN A 47 -20.89 10.87 -9.07
CA ASN A 47 -21.48 10.31 -7.85
C ASN A 47 -20.41 9.71 -6.92
N PRO A 48 -20.54 9.87 -5.59
CA PRO A 48 -19.67 9.22 -4.63
C PRO A 48 -19.80 7.69 -4.70
N ALA A 49 -18.65 7.02 -4.70
CA ALA A 49 -18.57 5.56 -4.65
C ALA A 49 -18.84 5.00 -3.24
N ILE A 50 -18.52 5.78 -2.20
CA ILE A 50 -18.83 5.49 -0.79
C ILE A 50 -19.60 6.66 -0.21
N ASN A 51 -20.68 6.38 0.52
CA ASN A 51 -21.56 7.39 1.09
C ASN A 51 -21.74 7.17 2.60
N ASN A 52 -21.57 8.23 3.41
CA ASN A 52 -21.85 8.28 4.84
C ASN A 52 -21.23 7.13 5.66
N ILE A 53 -19.98 6.75 5.36
CA ILE A 53 -19.31 5.70 6.12
C ILE A 53 -18.80 6.23 7.46
N ASN A 54 -18.96 5.42 8.50
CA ASN A 54 -18.34 5.63 9.81
C ASN A 54 -17.51 4.40 10.15
N LEU A 55 -16.23 4.60 10.46
CA LEU A 55 -15.27 3.52 10.75
C LEU A 55 -14.38 3.94 11.92
N SER A 56 -14.10 3.01 12.82
CA SER A 56 -13.23 3.24 13.98
C SER A 56 -12.44 1.96 14.23
N ILE A 57 -11.13 2.01 14.07
CA ILE A 57 -10.21 0.88 14.29
C ILE A 57 -9.13 1.35 15.25
N LYS A 58 -9.00 0.68 16.40
CA LYS A 58 -8.01 0.98 17.42
C LYS A 58 -6.64 0.39 17.11
N HIS A 59 -5.60 0.98 17.67
CA HIS A 59 -4.27 0.39 17.65
C HIS A 59 -4.28 -1.04 18.23
N GLY A 60 -3.62 -1.96 17.52
CA GLY A 60 -3.53 -3.38 17.92
C GLY A 60 -4.79 -4.20 17.60
N GLN A 61 -5.81 -3.62 16.97
CA GLN A 61 -6.95 -4.40 16.47
C GLN A 61 -6.66 -4.98 15.08
N HIS A 62 -7.16 -6.19 14.86
CA HIS A 62 -7.25 -6.79 13.53
C HIS A 62 -8.68 -6.63 13.02
N ALA A 63 -8.83 -6.00 11.85
CA ALA A 63 -10.11 -5.82 11.18
C ALA A 63 -10.11 -6.55 9.84
N ILE A 64 -11.27 -7.05 9.43
CA ILE A 64 -11.48 -7.69 8.13
C ILE A 64 -12.65 -6.98 7.45
N ILE A 65 -12.44 -6.52 6.23
CA ILE A 65 -13.47 -5.93 5.38
C ILE A 65 -14.04 -7.05 4.49
N ILE A 66 -15.35 -7.25 4.54
CA ILE A 66 -16.03 -8.30 3.76
C ILE A 66 -17.15 -7.64 2.95
N GLY A 67 -17.19 -7.94 1.65
CA GLY A 67 -18.20 -7.43 0.73
C GLY A 67 -17.81 -7.72 -0.71
N ASP A 68 -18.50 -7.07 -1.64
CA ASP A 68 -18.11 -7.13 -3.05
C ASP A 68 -16.71 -6.56 -3.25
N PHE A 69 -15.94 -7.19 -4.14
CA PHE A 69 -14.53 -6.84 -4.38
C PHE A 69 -14.35 -5.35 -4.69
N ALA A 70 -15.22 -4.79 -5.53
CA ALA A 70 -15.18 -3.38 -5.90
C ALA A 70 -15.37 -2.45 -4.68
N SER A 71 -16.31 -2.79 -3.80
CA SER A 71 -16.61 -1.98 -2.60
C SER A 71 -15.47 -2.02 -1.59
N CYS A 72 -14.91 -3.22 -1.35
CA CYS A 72 -13.79 -3.38 -0.42
C CYS A 72 -12.53 -2.64 -0.91
N SER A 73 -12.19 -2.80 -2.18
CA SER A 73 -11.04 -2.10 -2.77
C SER A 73 -11.25 -0.59 -2.80
N THR A 74 -12.48 -0.10 -3.06
CA THR A 74 -12.78 1.34 -2.98
C THR A 74 -12.57 1.90 -1.56
N LEU A 75 -12.91 1.13 -0.52
CA LEU A 75 -12.67 1.57 0.86
C LEU A 75 -11.18 1.62 1.20
N ILE A 76 -10.39 0.67 0.69
CA ILE A 76 -8.93 0.69 0.85
C ILE A 76 -8.32 1.88 0.09
N ALA A 77 -8.81 2.16 -1.12
CA ALA A 77 -8.43 3.34 -1.88
C ALA A 77 -8.74 4.65 -1.14
N ALA A 78 -9.87 4.71 -0.41
CA ALA A 78 -10.20 5.85 0.46
C ALA A 78 -9.21 5.98 1.63
N ILE A 79 -8.92 4.89 2.33
CA ILE A 79 -8.01 4.92 3.49
C ILE A 79 -6.57 5.24 3.06
N THR A 80 -6.17 4.86 1.84
CA THR A 80 -4.84 5.13 1.29
C THR A 80 -4.71 6.47 0.57
N GLY A 81 -5.77 7.29 0.53
CA GLY A 81 -5.74 8.63 -0.08
C GLY A 81 -5.82 8.64 -1.62
N GLN A 82 -6.17 7.51 -2.26
CA GLN A 82 -6.20 7.37 -3.72
C GLN A 82 -7.45 7.97 -4.38
N ILE A 83 -8.54 8.11 -3.63
CA ILE A 83 -9.79 8.73 -4.08
C ILE A 83 -10.14 9.93 -3.24
N ARG A 84 -10.93 10.86 -3.77
CA ARG A 84 -11.19 12.14 -3.11
C ARG A 84 -12.24 12.01 -2.01
N LEU A 85 -12.02 12.69 -0.88
CA LEU A 85 -13.05 12.95 0.12
C LEU A 85 -13.93 14.14 -0.31
N VAL A 86 -15.24 13.90 -0.43
CA VAL A 86 -16.24 14.93 -0.79
C VAL A 86 -16.79 15.62 0.46
N SER A 87 -17.02 14.85 1.52
CA SER A 87 -17.54 15.34 2.81
C SER A 87 -17.20 14.37 3.95
N GLY A 88 -17.19 14.87 5.18
CA GLY A 88 -16.82 14.13 6.38
C GLY A 88 -15.35 14.33 6.73
N ASP A 89 -14.83 13.46 7.59
CA ASP A 89 -13.46 13.53 8.08
C ASP A 89 -12.83 12.14 8.12
N ILE A 90 -11.52 12.07 7.90
CA ILE A 90 -10.70 10.88 8.11
C ILE A 90 -9.44 11.27 8.88
N ASP A 91 -9.15 10.49 9.92
CA ASP A 91 -7.95 10.58 10.74
C ASP A 91 -7.20 9.26 10.66
N ILE A 92 -5.89 9.33 10.38
CA ILE A 92 -4.99 8.18 10.40
C ILE A 92 -3.82 8.47 11.34
N ASN A 93 -3.61 7.60 12.31
CA ASN A 93 -2.55 7.76 13.30
C ASN A 93 -1.48 6.69 13.08
N GLY A 94 -0.36 7.08 12.48
CA GLY A 94 0.79 6.21 12.20
C GLY A 94 1.09 6.04 10.71
N SER A 95 2.18 5.34 10.41
CA SER A 95 2.57 5.00 9.05
C SER A 95 1.76 3.82 8.51
N ILE A 96 1.43 3.85 7.21
CA ILE A 96 0.73 2.76 6.52
C ILE A 96 1.71 1.97 5.66
N GLY A 97 1.74 0.66 5.88
CA GLY A 97 2.31 -0.32 4.98
C GLY A 97 1.19 -0.97 4.15
N TYR A 98 1.26 -0.81 2.84
CA TYR A 98 0.24 -1.31 1.91
C TYR A 98 0.72 -2.53 1.13
N ILE A 99 -0.08 -3.60 1.16
CA ILE A 99 0.18 -4.86 0.46
C ILE A 99 -0.95 -5.06 -0.56
N PRO A 100 -0.76 -4.67 -1.83
CA PRO A 100 -1.79 -4.79 -2.85
C PRO A 100 -2.00 -6.25 -3.27
N GLN A 101 -3.15 -6.54 -3.90
CA GLN A 101 -3.45 -7.86 -4.48
C GLN A 101 -2.38 -8.30 -5.49
N GLU A 102 -1.91 -7.37 -6.32
CA GLU A 102 -0.81 -7.57 -7.26
C GLU A 102 0.40 -6.71 -6.84
N PRO A 103 1.37 -7.28 -6.11
CA PRO A 103 2.54 -6.56 -5.66
C PRO A 103 3.38 -6.00 -6.79
N TRP A 104 3.73 -4.73 -6.65
CA TRP A 104 4.66 -4.07 -7.54
C TRP A 104 6.10 -4.29 -7.09
N ILE A 105 6.89 -4.84 -8.01
CA ILE A 105 8.32 -5.11 -7.86
C ILE A 105 9.09 -4.06 -8.66
N ILE A 106 10.06 -3.42 -8.01
CA ILE A 106 10.94 -2.45 -8.63
C ILE A 106 12.15 -3.16 -9.26
N ASN A 107 12.74 -2.52 -10.26
CA ASN A 107 14.02 -2.97 -10.79
C ASN A 107 15.10 -2.83 -9.71
N GLY A 108 15.95 -3.84 -9.58
CA GLY A 108 16.96 -3.97 -8.53
C GLY A 108 16.95 -5.38 -7.92
N THR A 109 17.69 -5.60 -6.85
CA THR A 109 17.79 -6.94 -6.25
C THR A 109 16.53 -7.31 -5.43
N ILE A 110 16.41 -8.59 -5.07
CA ILE A 110 15.40 -9.04 -4.08
C ILE A 110 15.59 -8.27 -2.77
N GLN A 111 16.84 -8.11 -2.32
CA GLN A 111 17.15 -7.33 -1.13
C GLN A 111 16.68 -5.88 -1.25
N ASP A 112 16.93 -5.21 -2.38
CA ASP A 112 16.50 -3.82 -2.60
C ASP A 112 14.97 -3.70 -2.53
N ASN A 113 14.25 -4.69 -3.05
CA ASN A 113 12.80 -4.74 -2.99
C ASN A 113 12.24 -4.95 -1.57
N ILE A 114 12.97 -5.63 -0.69
CA ILE A 114 12.58 -5.84 0.72
C ILE A 114 12.97 -4.63 1.57
N VAL A 115 14.20 -4.13 1.43
CA VAL A 115 14.74 -2.99 2.19
C VAL A 115 14.07 -1.68 1.78
N PHE A 116 13.80 -1.53 0.48
CA PHE A 116 12.96 -0.47 -0.10
C PHE A 116 13.31 0.95 0.38
N GLY A 117 14.59 1.28 0.32
CA GLY A 117 15.11 2.61 0.67
C GLY A 117 15.38 2.84 2.16
N GLN A 118 15.08 1.88 3.04
CA GLN A 118 15.50 1.93 4.44
C GLN A 118 17.00 1.60 4.58
N PRO A 119 17.66 2.02 5.69
CA PRO A 119 18.99 1.54 6.01
C PRO A 119 19.01 0.02 6.15
N PHE A 120 20.06 -0.62 5.61
CA PHE A 120 20.20 -2.06 5.73
C PHE A 120 20.69 -2.47 7.13
N ASP A 121 19.82 -3.19 7.82
CA ASP A 121 20.06 -3.92 9.07
C ASP A 121 20.02 -5.43 8.80
N GLN A 122 21.15 -6.10 9.06
CA GLN A 122 21.34 -7.54 8.79
C GLN A 122 20.43 -8.41 9.67
N GLU A 123 20.35 -8.13 10.97
CA GLU A 123 19.61 -8.96 11.92
C GLU A 123 18.11 -8.89 11.64
N ARG A 124 17.60 -7.69 11.40
CA ARG A 124 16.23 -7.43 10.98
C ARG A 124 15.92 -8.14 9.67
N TYR A 125 16.82 -8.03 8.69
CA TYR A 125 16.63 -8.64 7.38
C TYR A 125 16.55 -10.17 7.47
N GLU A 126 17.51 -10.80 8.14
CA GLU A 126 17.52 -12.26 8.35
C GLU A 126 16.24 -12.74 9.03
N LYS A 127 15.80 -12.03 10.08
CA LYS A 127 14.55 -12.31 10.78
C LYS A 127 13.33 -12.23 9.86
N ILE A 128 13.26 -11.22 8.98
CA ILE A 128 12.15 -11.07 8.04
C ILE A 128 12.16 -12.14 6.96
N ILE A 129 13.34 -12.53 6.46
CA ILE A 129 13.46 -13.63 5.51
C ILE A 129 12.92 -14.94 6.10
N GLU A 130 13.19 -15.19 7.38
CA GLU A 130 12.66 -16.35 8.10
C GLU A 130 11.13 -16.24 8.30
N LEU A 131 10.63 -15.12 8.83
CA LEU A 131 9.21 -14.90 9.11
C LEU A 131 8.33 -15.00 7.85
N CYS A 132 8.83 -14.52 6.71
CA CYS A 132 8.12 -14.58 5.43
C CYS A 132 8.35 -15.88 4.65
N LEU A 133 9.11 -16.84 5.22
CA LEU A 133 9.45 -18.11 4.58
C LEU A 133 10.09 -17.91 3.19
N LEU A 134 10.95 -16.90 3.06
CA LEU A 134 11.61 -16.53 1.81
C LEU A 134 12.91 -17.28 1.59
N SER A 135 13.50 -17.92 2.60
CA SER A 135 14.80 -18.61 2.47
C SER A 135 14.81 -19.63 1.32
N ARG A 136 13.74 -20.42 1.18
CA ARG A 136 13.60 -21.39 0.09
C ARG A 136 13.43 -20.70 -1.26
N ASP A 137 12.57 -19.68 -1.33
CA ASP A 137 12.33 -18.91 -2.55
C ASP A 137 13.59 -18.22 -3.06
N ILE A 138 14.42 -17.72 -2.16
CA ILE A 138 15.69 -17.07 -2.49
C ILE A 138 16.73 -18.10 -2.92
N SER A 139 16.77 -19.27 -2.28
CA SER A 139 17.78 -20.30 -2.55
C SER A 139 17.75 -20.89 -3.96
N ILE A 140 16.63 -20.76 -4.69
CA ILE A 140 16.53 -21.24 -6.07
C ILE A 140 17.31 -20.35 -7.04
N PHE A 141 17.61 -19.11 -6.65
CA PHE A 141 18.33 -18.18 -7.50
C PHE A 141 19.85 -18.32 -7.27
N PRO A 142 20.66 -18.38 -8.34
CA PRO A 142 22.12 -18.54 -8.21
C PRO A 142 22.81 -17.43 -7.41
N GLN A 143 22.25 -16.22 -7.41
CA GLN A 143 22.79 -15.06 -6.69
C GLN A 143 22.06 -14.80 -5.37
N GLY A 144 21.20 -15.73 -4.93
CA GLY A 144 20.40 -15.57 -3.73
C GLY A 144 19.58 -14.28 -3.77
N ASP A 145 19.64 -13.50 -2.70
CA ASP A 145 18.88 -12.26 -2.54
C ASP A 145 19.49 -11.07 -3.30
N LYS A 146 20.72 -11.22 -3.81
CA LYS A 146 21.35 -10.29 -4.75
C LYS A 146 20.90 -10.51 -6.19
N THR A 147 19.97 -11.42 -6.44
CA THR A 147 19.41 -11.62 -7.77
C THR A 147 18.66 -10.39 -8.24
N GLU A 148 19.08 -9.87 -9.40
CA GLU A 148 18.43 -8.76 -10.08
C GLU A 148 17.02 -9.13 -10.57
N LEU A 149 16.06 -8.28 -10.26
CA LEU A 149 14.68 -8.34 -10.72
C LEU A 149 14.50 -7.26 -11.79
N THR A 150 13.94 -7.66 -12.93
CA THR A 150 13.59 -6.75 -14.04
C THR A 150 12.14 -6.94 -14.45
N ASP A 151 11.64 -6.04 -15.30
CA ASP A 151 10.33 -6.17 -15.95
C ASP A 151 9.18 -6.44 -14.95
N ARG A 152 9.18 -5.70 -13.83
CA ARG A 152 8.20 -5.84 -12.73
C ARG A 152 8.23 -7.21 -12.05
N GLY A 153 9.41 -7.82 -11.96
CA GLY A 153 9.60 -9.11 -11.31
C GLY A 153 9.07 -10.28 -12.15
N ALA A 154 9.29 -10.24 -13.46
CA ALA A 154 8.85 -11.29 -14.39
C ALA A 154 9.46 -12.68 -14.08
N ASN A 155 10.61 -12.69 -13.41
CA ASN A 155 11.31 -13.88 -12.93
C ASN A 155 10.75 -14.46 -11.61
N LEU A 156 9.75 -13.82 -11.01
CA LEU A 156 9.12 -14.27 -9.77
C LEU A 156 7.75 -14.91 -10.04
N SER A 157 7.41 -15.92 -9.25
CA SER A 157 6.02 -16.39 -9.18
C SER A 157 5.12 -15.35 -8.47
N PRO A 158 3.79 -15.40 -8.66
CA PRO A 158 2.87 -14.54 -7.92
C PRO A 158 3.03 -14.66 -6.39
N SER A 159 3.25 -15.87 -5.88
CA SER A 159 3.48 -16.12 -4.45
C SER A 159 4.76 -15.46 -3.94
N GLN A 160 5.84 -15.52 -4.72
CA GLN A 160 7.11 -14.86 -4.36
C GLN A 160 6.96 -13.34 -4.33
N ARG A 161 6.25 -12.75 -5.30
CA ARG A 161 5.95 -11.31 -5.28
C ARG A 161 5.16 -10.90 -4.03
N GLN A 162 4.15 -11.69 -3.65
CA GLN A 162 3.38 -11.48 -2.41
C GLN A 162 4.25 -11.53 -1.16
N LYS A 163 5.08 -12.57 -1.01
CA LYS A 163 6.01 -12.67 0.12
C LYS A 163 7.00 -11.52 0.19
N ILE A 164 7.54 -11.07 -0.95
CA ILE A 164 8.44 -9.91 -1.00
C ILE A 164 7.69 -8.63 -0.59
N SER A 165 6.42 -8.46 -0.98
CA SER A 165 5.59 -7.33 -0.55
C SER A 165 5.33 -7.32 0.95
N ILE A 166 5.05 -8.49 1.52
CA ILE A 166 4.88 -8.66 2.97
C ILE A 166 6.20 -8.36 3.68
N ALA A 167 7.31 -8.92 3.21
CA ALA A 167 8.64 -8.68 3.76
C ALA A 167 9.00 -7.19 3.72
N ARG A 168 8.68 -6.48 2.63
CA ARG A 168 8.86 -5.03 2.48
C ARG A 168 8.09 -4.25 3.54
N CYS A 169 6.82 -4.60 3.75
CA CYS A 169 5.97 -3.97 4.75
C CYS A 169 6.50 -4.18 6.17
N LEU A 170 6.92 -5.42 6.49
CA LEU A 170 7.49 -5.75 7.80
C LEU A 170 8.86 -5.08 8.03
N TYR A 171 9.68 -4.95 6.99
CA TYR A 171 11.00 -4.30 7.09
C TYR A 171 10.89 -2.81 7.41
N ASN A 172 9.84 -2.18 6.87
CA ASN A 172 9.55 -0.77 7.07
C ASN A 172 8.95 -0.47 8.47
N GLU A 173 8.55 -1.49 9.23
CA GLU A 173 7.97 -1.34 10.58
C GLU A 173 6.76 -0.38 10.61
N ALA A 174 5.87 -0.48 9.63
CA ALA A 174 4.68 0.36 9.57
C ALA A 174 3.74 0.13 10.78
N ASP A 175 3.13 1.21 11.29
CA ASP A 175 2.19 1.16 12.41
C ASP A 175 0.86 0.46 12.03
N LEU A 176 0.47 0.61 10.77
CA LEU A 176 -0.75 0.10 10.17
C LEU A 176 -0.41 -0.75 8.95
N ILE A 177 -0.93 -1.97 8.87
CA ILE A 177 -0.78 -2.84 7.70
C ILE A 177 -2.13 -3.02 7.02
N LEU A 178 -2.24 -2.56 5.76
CA LEU A 178 -3.40 -2.75 4.91
C LEU A 178 -3.08 -3.82 3.87
N ILE A 179 -3.92 -4.86 3.82
CA ILE A 179 -3.73 -6.01 2.93
C ILE A 179 -4.93 -6.10 1.99
N GLU A 180 -4.69 -5.94 0.69
CA GLU A 180 -5.62 -6.37 -0.33
C GLU A 180 -5.31 -7.82 -0.70
N ASP A 181 -6.05 -8.76 -0.12
CA ASP A 181 -6.04 -10.14 -0.56
C ASP A 181 -7.36 -10.47 -1.26
N SER A 182 -7.27 -11.03 -2.46
CA SER A 182 -8.39 -11.75 -3.03
C SER A 182 -8.28 -13.19 -2.54
N PHE A 183 -8.87 -13.50 -1.38
CA PHE A 183 -9.17 -14.88 -1.05
C PHE A 183 -10.12 -15.41 -2.14
N ARG A 184 -9.57 -16.02 -3.18
CA ARG A 184 -10.35 -16.87 -4.06
C ARG A 184 -10.70 -18.08 -3.22
N TYR A 185 -11.94 -18.10 -2.72
CA TYR A 185 -12.57 -19.36 -2.34
C TYR A 185 -12.64 -20.19 -3.62
N GLU A 186 -11.63 -21.03 -3.85
CA GLU A 186 -11.79 -22.17 -4.73
C GLU A 186 -12.89 -23.04 -4.09
N LYS A 187 -14.06 -23.04 -4.71
CA LYS A 187 -15.15 -23.97 -4.40
C LYS A 187 -14.81 -25.36 -4.90
#